data_AF-W4V3H1-F1
#
_entry.id   AF-W4V3H1-F1
#
_cell.length_a   1.000
_cell.length_b   1.000
_cell.length_c   1.000
_cell.angle_alpha   90.00
_cell.angle_beta   90.00
_cell.angle_gamma   90.00
#
_symmetry.space_group_name_H-M   'P 1'
#
loop_
_entity.id
_entity.type
_entity.pdbx_description
1 polymer ?
#
loop_
_entity_poly.entity_id
_entity_poly.type
_entity_poly.pdbx_seq_one_letter_code
_entity_poly.pdbx_strand_id
1 'polypeptide(L)'
;MKFIKPTKRKLIVFFSAFAAILSIAYIRLIYIFPNQLTLFENQEYIYKFKNPLLVNLVNFKSDNNDILIFDSEDIKVNNEDYKGTGNRVMFKASKLGRTSLSLKLLGLIPLKTMYVDVVPYKEVVACGNTVGVKIKVDGILVIGLSDVETPDGKKLLPARDSGLKPGDLIVEVNNNRVDTAYDLINEVEKSMGGTYG
;
A
#
# COMPACT_ATOMS: atom_id res chain seq x y z
N MET A 1 28.33 31.20 -50.38
CA MET A 1 27.26 30.50 -49.63
C MET A 1 25.95 30.56 -50.43
N LYS A 2 25.52 29.47 -51.07
CA LYS A 2 24.22 29.41 -51.77
C LYS A 2 23.12 29.12 -50.73
N PHE A 3 22.33 30.12 -50.36
CA PHE A 3 21.12 29.91 -49.58
C PHE A 3 20.07 29.21 -50.45
N ILE A 4 19.86 27.92 -50.21
CA ILE A 4 18.79 27.14 -50.84
C ILE A 4 17.46 27.69 -50.29
N LYS A 5 16.73 28.47 -51.09
CA LYS A 5 15.39 28.94 -50.73
C LYS A 5 14.46 27.72 -50.55
N PRO A 6 13.84 27.53 -49.37
CA PRO A 6 12.88 26.45 -49.20
C PRO A 6 11.71 26.67 -50.16
N THR A 7 11.37 25.65 -50.94
CA THR A 7 10.19 25.69 -51.80
C THR A 7 8.95 25.81 -50.91
N LYS A 8 7.99 26.69 -51.30
CA LYS A 8 6.79 26.99 -50.49
C LYS A 8 6.09 25.73 -49.96
N ARG A 9 6.08 24.63 -50.74
CA ARG A 9 5.52 23.33 -50.37
C ARG A 9 6.23 22.66 -49.16
N LYS A 10 7.56 22.73 -49.08
CA LYS A 10 8.31 22.17 -47.93
C LYS A 10 8.05 22.96 -46.65
N LEU A 11 7.91 24.28 -46.77
CA LEU A 11 7.59 25.16 -45.65
C LEU A 11 6.18 24.85 -45.10
N ILE A 12 5.19 24.68 -45.98
CA ILE A 12 3.81 24.32 -45.58
C ILE A 12 3.78 22.96 -44.86
N VAL A 13 4.47 21.94 -45.39
CA VAL A 13 4.53 20.62 -44.73
C VAL A 13 5.17 20.73 -43.35
N PHE A 14 6.25 21.51 -43.20
CA PHE A 14 6.89 21.75 -41.91
C PHE A 14 5.94 22.43 -40.91
N PHE A 15 5.26 23.51 -41.31
CA PHE A 15 4.28 24.18 -40.45
C PHE A 15 3.12 23.27 -40.06
N SER A 16 2.63 22.43 -40.98
CA SER A 16 1.56 21.47 -40.69
C SER A 16 2.00 20.39 -39.69
N ALA A 17 3.21 19.86 -39.84
CA ALA A 17 3.78 18.88 -38.92
C ALA A 17 4.00 19.49 -37.52
N PHE A 18 4.50 20.72 -37.46
CA PHE A 18 4.67 21.45 -36.21
C PHE A 18 3.32 21.70 -35.50
N ALA A 19 2.30 22.12 -36.25
CA ALA A 19 0.95 22.30 -35.70
C ALA A 19 0.35 20.97 -35.18
N ALA A 20 0.59 19.86 -35.87
CA ALA A 20 0.15 18.53 -35.42
C ALA A 20 0.85 18.08 -34.13
N ILE A 21 2.15 18.36 -33.99
CA ILE A 21 2.88 18.05 -32.75
C ILE A 21 2.34 18.88 -31.58
N LEU A 22 2.09 20.18 -31.80
CA LEU A 22 1.52 21.05 -30.78
C LEU A 22 0.11 20.63 -30.36
N SER A 23 -0.74 20.20 -31.30
CA SER A 23 -2.09 19.74 -30.98
C SER A 23 -2.07 18.44 -30.17
N ILE A 24 -1.20 17.48 -30.53
CA ILE A 24 -1.02 16.24 -29.77
C ILE A 24 -0.52 16.55 -28.35
N ALA A 25 0.44 17.47 -28.21
CA ALA A 25 0.94 17.89 -26.89
C ALA A 25 -0.17 18.54 -26.04
N TYR A 26 -1.00 19.39 -26.63
CA TYR A 26 -2.15 20.01 -25.96
C TYR A 26 -3.18 18.97 -25.50
N ILE A 27 -3.51 18.01 -26.37
CA ILE A 27 -4.43 16.91 -26.03
C ILE A 27 -3.88 16.09 -24.87
N ARG A 28 -2.59 15.71 -24.90
CA ARG A 28 -1.93 14.99 -23.81
C ARG A 28 -2.03 15.73 -22.48
N LEU A 29 -1.92 17.06 -22.51
CA LEU A 29 -2.02 17.90 -21.31
C LEU A 29 -3.40 17.79 -20.65
N ILE A 30 -4.48 17.78 -21.43
CA ILE A 30 -5.86 17.66 -20.91
C ILE A 30 -6.11 16.28 -20.27
N TYR A 31 -5.50 15.23 -20.82
CA TYR A 31 -5.63 13.86 -20.30
C TYR A 31 -4.81 13.58 -19.03
N ILE A 32 -3.78 14.38 -18.73
CA ILE A 32 -2.94 14.19 -17.54
C ILE A 32 -3.69 14.55 -16.25
N PHE A 33 -4.57 15.55 -16.30
CA PHE A 33 -5.30 16.01 -15.12
C PHE A 33 -6.61 15.24 -14.96
N PRO A 34 -6.95 14.78 -13.74
CA PRO A 34 -8.23 14.11 -13.49
C PRO A 34 -9.41 15.08 -13.65
N ASN A 35 -10.62 14.52 -13.83
CA ASN A 35 -11.87 15.31 -13.88
C ASN A 35 -12.35 15.72 -12.48
N GLN A 36 -12.02 14.91 -11.47
CA GLN A 36 -12.42 15.11 -10.09
C GLN A 36 -11.26 14.79 -9.13
N LEU A 37 -11.21 15.49 -8.01
CA LEU A 37 -10.25 15.29 -6.93
C LEU A 37 -11.01 15.27 -5.60
N THR A 38 -10.77 14.26 -4.77
CA THR A 38 -11.37 14.18 -3.44
C THR A 38 -10.29 14.45 -2.41
N LEU A 39 -10.54 15.41 -1.50
CA LEU A 39 -9.62 15.80 -0.44
C LEU A 39 -10.30 15.61 0.92
N PHE A 40 -9.51 15.27 1.93
CA PHE A 40 -9.98 15.27 3.31
C PHE A 40 -9.87 16.66 3.91
N GLU A 41 -10.89 17.06 4.67
CA GLU A 41 -10.89 18.33 5.40
C GLU A 41 -9.70 18.43 6.38
N ASN A 42 -9.14 19.63 6.51
CA ASN A 42 -8.01 19.96 7.38
C ASN A 42 -6.71 19.19 7.07
N GLN A 43 -6.60 18.62 5.87
CA GLN A 43 -5.39 17.97 5.39
C GLN A 43 -4.69 18.83 4.33
N GLU A 44 -3.36 18.80 4.36
CA GLU A 44 -2.51 19.48 3.38
C GLU A 44 -1.95 18.45 2.38
N TYR A 45 -2.29 18.64 1.11
CA TYR A 45 -1.84 17.77 0.04
C TYR A 45 -0.77 18.47 -0.79
N ILE A 46 0.43 17.89 -0.79
CA ILE A 46 1.52 18.35 -1.65
C ILE A 46 1.52 17.49 -2.91
N TYR A 47 1.08 18.07 -4.03
CA TYR A 47 1.17 17.38 -5.31
C TYR A 47 2.52 17.65 -5.97
N LYS A 48 3.32 16.60 -6.14
CA LYS A 48 4.57 16.64 -6.92
C LYS A 48 4.25 16.27 -8.35
N PHE A 49 4.23 17.25 -9.23
CA PHE A 49 4.05 16.99 -10.65
C PHE A 49 5.33 16.37 -11.24
N LYS A 50 5.19 15.24 -11.93
CA LYS A 50 6.32 14.52 -12.54
C LYS A 50 6.95 15.25 -13.73
N ASN A 51 6.31 16.29 -14.27
CA ASN A 51 6.80 17.03 -15.45
C ASN A 51 7.21 18.46 -15.10
N PRO A 52 8.52 18.78 -15.03
CA PRO A 52 8.99 20.09 -14.57
C PRO A 52 8.71 21.24 -15.55
N LEU A 53 8.59 20.96 -16.86
CA LEU A 53 8.47 22.00 -17.88
C LEU A 53 7.10 22.67 -17.97
N LEU A 54 6.02 21.97 -17.57
CA LEU A 54 4.65 22.41 -17.87
C LEU A 54 3.91 22.96 -16.65
N VAL A 55 4.36 22.64 -15.45
CA VAL A 55 3.65 22.98 -14.20
C VAL A 55 3.75 24.48 -13.91
N ASN A 56 4.90 25.09 -14.18
CA ASN A 56 5.10 26.54 -14.03
C ASN A 56 4.26 27.35 -15.01
N LEU A 57 3.74 26.71 -16.04
CA LEU A 57 2.86 27.35 -17.02
C LEU A 57 1.39 27.14 -16.64
N VAL A 58 1.05 26.18 -15.78
CA VAL A 58 -0.33 25.93 -15.39
C VAL A 58 -0.69 26.76 -14.16
N ASN A 59 -1.58 27.72 -14.36
CA ASN A 59 -2.18 28.50 -13.29
C ASN A 59 -3.47 27.83 -12.82
N PHE A 60 -3.66 27.81 -11.51
CA PHE A 60 -4.81 27.23 -10.83
C PHE A 60 -5.67 28.37 -10.28
N LYS A 61 -6.97 28.36 -10.59
CA LYS A 61 -7.93 29.31 -10.03
C LYS A 61 -9.10 28.55 -9.41
N SER A 62 -9.24 28.67 -8.09
CA SER A 62 -10.43 28.19 -7.36
C SER A 62 -11.60 29.14 -7.59
N ASP A 63 -12.79 28.57 -7.67
CA ASP A 63 -14.04 29.33 -7.63
C ASP A 63 -14.40 29.76 -6.19
N ASN A 64 -13.99 28.96 -5.19
CA ASN A 64 -14.25 29.25 -3.79
C ASN A 64 -13.01 29.01 -2.94
N ASN A 65 -12.40 30.11 -2.46
CA ASN A 65 -11.19 30.08 -1.64
C ASN A 65 -11.44 29.68 -0.18
N ASP A 66 -12.71 29.67 0.28
CA ASP A 66 -13.05 29.24 1.63
C ASP A 66 -13.02 27.71 1.78
N ILE A 67 -13.28 27.00 0.67
CA ILE A 67 -13.31 25.54 0.61
C ILE A 67 -11.90 25.00 0.31
N LEU A 68 -11.20 25.63 -0.64
CA LEU A 68 -9.85 25.27 -1.02
C LEU A 68 -8.94 26.48 -1.01
N ILE A 69 -7.93 26.42 -0.17
CA ILE A 69 -6.86 27.40 -0.13
C ILE A 69 -5.73 26.89 -1.02
N PHE A 70 -5.35 27.75 -1.97
CA PHE A 70 -4.23 27.54 -2.86
C PHE A 70 -3.06 28.35 -2.36
N ASP A 71 -2.00 27.66 -1.99
CA ASP A 71 -0.73 28.30 -1.72
C ASP A 71 0.28 27.82 -2.76
N SER A 72 0.55 28.71 -3.71
CA SER A 72 1.65 28.59 -4.65
C SER A 72 2.79 29.51 -4.21
N GLU A 73 3.14 29.50 -2.93
CA GLU A 73 4.43 30.02 -2.51
C GLU A 73 5.53 29.21 -3.21
N ASP A 74 6.58 29.90 -3.65
CA ASP A 74 7.88 29.30 -3.90
C ASP A 74 8.37 28.72 -2.58
N ILE A 75 7.86 27.54 -2.19
CA ILE A 75 8.19 26.93 -0.91
C ILE A 75 9.68 26.55 -0.96
N LYS A 76 10.55 27.44 -0.47
CA LYS A 76 11.91 27.13 -0.04
C LYS A 76 11.78 26.24 1.19
N VAL A 77 11.52 24.96 0.96
CA VAL A 77 11.51 23.94 2.01
C VAL A 77 12.95 23.79 2.49
N ASN A 78 13.30 24.43 3.60
CA ASN A 78 14.58 24.28 4.32
C ASN A 78 14.65 22.93 5.06
N ASN A 79 14.42 21.81 4.36
CA ASN A 79 14.71 20.48 4.89
C ASN A 79 15.71 19.80 3.95
N GLU A 80 16.90 19.55 4.48
CA GLU A 80 18.08 19.08 3.75
C GLU A 80 17.93 17.66 3.16
N ASP A 81 16.88 16.93 3.53
CA ASP A 81 16.56 15.59 3.01
C ASP A 81 15.90 15.56 1.63
N TYR A 82 15.56 16.72 1.06
CA TYR A 82 14.86 16.80 -0.23
C TYR A 82 15.46 17.87 -1.14
N LYS A 83 16.71 17.66 -1.60
CA LYS A 83 17.30 18.44 -2.70
C LYS A 83 16.59 18.16 -4.03
N GLY A 84 15.47 18.85 -4.26
CA GLY A 84 14.80 18.88 -5.55
C GLY A 84 14.08 20.21 -5.73
N THR A 85 14.67 21.08 -6.56
CA THR A 85 14.04 22.31 -7.09
C THR A 85 12.91 21.92 -8.04
N GLY A 86 11.81 21.40 -7.48
CA GLY A 86 10.72 20.81 -8.23
C GLY A 86 9.37 21.32 -7.78
N ASN A 87 8.87 22.33 -8.48
CA ASN A 87 7.48 22.78 -8.64
C ASN A 87 6.45 21.95 -7.84
N ARG A 88 6.16 22.37 -6.60
CA ARG A 88 5.17 21.77 -5.71
C ARG A 88 3.94 22.66 -5.69
N VAL A 89 2.75 22.08 -5.76
CA VAL A 89 1.52 22.82 -5.48
C VAL A 89 0.91 22.24 -4.21
N MET A 90 0.67 23.12 -3.23
CA MET A 90 0.00 22.76 -1.99
C MET A 90 -1.50 23.05 -2.12
N PHE A 91 -2.30 22.05 -1.81
CA PHE A 91 -3.75 22.15 -1.71
C PHE A 91 -4.13 22.00 -0.24
N LYS A 92 -4.80 23.00 0.32
CA LYS A 92 -5.35 22.93 1.67
C LYS A 92 -6.87 22.95 1.61
N ALA A 93 -7.49 21.85 2.04
CA ALA A 93 -8.93 21.73 2.09
C ALA A 93 -9.44 22.24 3.44
N SER A 94 -10.02 23.44 3.45
CA SER A 94 -10.35 24.19 4.67
C SER A 94 -11.76 23.92 5.19
N LYS A 95 -12.73 23.71 4.29
CA LYS A 95 -14.13 23.45 4.65
C LYS A 95 -14.70 22.32 3.80
N LEU A 96 -15.64 21.57 4.37
CA LEU A 96 -16.46 20.61 3.64
C LEU A 96 -17.22 21.27 2.48
N GLY A 97 -17.38 20.53 1.37
CA GLY A 97 -18.17 20.97 0.23
C GLY A 97 -17.54 20.64 -1.12
N ARG A 98 -18.22 21.03 -2.19
CA ARG A 98 -17.76 20.89 -3.57
C ARG A 98 -17.38 22.25 -4.12
N THR A 99 -16.22 22.33 -4.77
CA THR A 99 -15.78 23.53 -5.51
C THR A 99 -15.20 23.13 -6.85
N SER A 100 -15.03 24.11 -7.75
CA SER A 100 -14.40 23.89 -9.05
C SER A 100 -13.03 24.57 -9.11
N LEU A 101 -12.07 23.88 -9.71
CA LEU A 101 -10.72 24.33 -9.94
C LEU A 101 -10.48 24.47 -11.44
N SER A 102 -10.30 25.71 -11.91
CA SER A 102 -9.98 25.99 -13.30
C SER A 102 -8.47 25.96 -13.52
N LEU A 103 -8.03 25.18 -14.50
CA LEU A 103 -6.64 25.09 -14.94
C LEU A 103 -6.47 25.89 -16.24
N LYS A 104 -5.49 26.80 -16.25
CA LYS A 104 -5.13 27.61 -17.43
C LYS A 104 -3.65 27.50 -17.74
N LEU A 105 -3.30 27.35 -19.01
CA LEU A 105 -1.94 27.45 -19.50
C LEU A 105 -1.57 28.93 -19.72
N LEU A 106 -0.45 29.33 -19.13
CA LEU A 106 0.10 30.69 -19.04
C LEU A 106 -0.90 31.71 -18.47
N GLY A 107 -1.96 31.26 -17.79
CA GLY A 107 -3.06 32.12 -17.34
C GLY A 107 -4.04 32.56 -18.44
N LEU A 108 -3.73 32.31 -19.71
CA LEU A 108 -4.54 32.74 -20.86
C LEU A 108 -5.40 31.62 -21.44
N ILE A 109 -4.82 30.44 -21.69
CA ILE A 109 -5.48 29.37 -22.45
C ILE A 109 -6.16 28.41 -21.48
N PRO A 110 -7.50 28.26 -21.50
CA PRO A 110 -8.18 27.30 -20.65
C PRO A 110 -7.76 25.87 -21.04
N LEU A 111 -7.37 25.08 -20.05
CA LEU A 111 -7.05 23.67 -20.24
C LEU A 111 -8.22 22.78 -19.85
N LYS A 112 -8.65 22.92 -18.59
CA LYS A 112 -9.63 22.02 -17.99
C LYS A 112 -10.21 22.64 -16.71
N THR A 113 -11.42 22.24 -16.35
CA THR A 113 -12.00 22.51 -15.03
C THR A 113 -12.14 21.18 -14.30
N MET A 114 -11.61 21.11 -13.08
CA MET A 114 -11.66 19.93 -12.21
C MET A 114 -12.61 20.21 -11.05
N TYR A 115 -13.44 19.24 -10.67
CA TYR A 115 -14.25 19.35 -9.46
C TYR A 115 -13.49 18.82 -8.27
N VAL A 116 -13.56 19.53 -7.14
CA VAL A 116 -12.91 19.12 -5.91
C VAL A 116 -13.95 18.93 -4.83
N ASP A 117 -13.99 17.72 -4.27
CA ASP A 117 -14.89 17.32 -3.21
C ASP A 117 -14.12 17.20 -1.90
N VAL A 118 -14.45 18.07 -0.94
CA VAL A 118 -13.88 18.03 0.41
C VAL A 118 -14.81 17.24 1.31
N VAL A 119 -14.32 16.10 1.82
CA VAL A 119 -15.07 15.16 2.65
C VAL A 119 -14.45 15.04 4.04
N PRO A 120 -15.23 14.62 5.07
CA PRO A 120 -14.69 14.47 6.42
C PRO A 120 -13.59 13.41 6.48
N TYR A 121 -12.51 13.69 7.21
CA TYR A 121 -11.51 12.68 7.56
C TYR A 121 -12.07 11.76 8.65
N LYS A 122 -12.12 10.45 8.39
CA LYS A 122 -12.49 9.43 9.39
C LYS A 122 -11.42 8.36 9.44
N GLU A 123 -10.89 8.13 10.63
CA GLU A 123 -9.96 7.06 10.93
C GLU A 123 -10.63 6.08 11.89
N VAL A 124 -10.49 4.78 11.64
CA VAL A 124 -10.97 3.71 12.52
C VAL A 124 -9.79 2.87 12.96
N VAL A 125 -9.71 2.58 14.25
CA VAL A 125 -8.70 1.70 14.83
C VAL A 125 -9.40 0.42 15.24
N ALA A 126 -8.86 -0.74 14.83
CA ALA A 126 -9.38 -2.03 15.25
C ALA A 126 -9.08 -2.25 16.73
N CYS A 127 -10.10 -2.18 17.58
CA CYS A 127 -10.01 -2.57 18.99
C CYS A 127 -10.55 -4.00 19.14
N GLY A 128 -9.71 -4.94 19.56
CA GLY A 128 -10.10 -6.31 19.87
C GLY A 128 -9.80 -6.65 21.33
N ASN A 129 -10.73 -7.33 22.00
CA ASN A 129 -10.47 -7.99 23.28
C ASN A 129 -10.04 -9.43 23.01
N THR A 130 -9.02 -9.92 23.73
CA THR A 130 -8.59 -11.32 23.64
C THR A 130 -9.71 -12.24 24.15
N VAL A 131 -10.17 -13.16 23.32
CA VAL A 131 -11.08 -14.24 23.72
C VAL A 131 -10.26 -15.51 23.87
N GLY A 132 -10.09 -16.00 25.11
CA GLY A 132 -9.46 -17.28 25.38
C GLY A 132 -10.43 -18.44 25.12
N VAL A 133 -10.02 -19.43 24.33
CA VAL A 133 -10.80 -20.65 24.07
C VAL A 133 -10.17 -21.83 24.82
N LYS A 134 -10.95 -22.52 25.65
CA LYS A 134 -10.54 -23.78 26.30
C LYS A 134 -11.17 -24.96 25.57
N ILE A 135 -10.33 -25.79 24.95
CA ILE A 135 -10.77 -27.00 24.25
C ILE A 135 -10.68 -28.17 25.23
N LYS A 136 -11.78 -28.90 25.41
CA LYS A 136 -11.82 -30.16 26.16
C LYS A 136 -11.81 -31.31 25.15
N VAL A 137 -10.81 -32.17 25.23
CA VAL A 137 -10.68 -33.38 24.40
C VAL A 137 -10.86 -34.63 25.30
N ASP A 138 -11.30 -35.74 24.72
CA ASP A 138 -11.35 -37.05 25.39
C ASP A 138 -10.08 -37.81 25.01
N GLY A 139 -9.15 -37.93 25.96
CA GLY A 139 -7.77 -38.39 25.74
C GLY A 139 -6.74 -37.25 25.62
N ILE A 140 -5.51 -37.60 25.27
CA ILE A 140 -4.37 -36.67 25.21
C ILE A 140 -4.09 -36.29 23.77
N LEU A 141 -4.26 -35.00 23.44
CA LEU A 141 -3.98 -34.46 22.11
C LEU A 141 -2.47 -34.32 21.88
N VAL A 142 -1.97 -34.96 20.83
CA VAL A 142 -0.59 -34.81 20.39
C VAL A 142 -0.45 -33.49 19.64
N ILE A 143 0.28 -32.53 20.22
CA ILE A 143 0.52 -31.22 19.59
C ILE A 143 1.85 -31.16 18.82
N GLY A 144 2.77 -32.07 19.12
CA GLY A 144 4.13 -32.08 18.59
C GLY A 144 4.88 -33.31 19.08
N LEU A 145 5.90 -33.71 18.33
CA LEU A 145 6.80 -34.81 18.67
C LEU A 145 8.22 -34.25 18.78
N SER A 146 8.97 -34.73 19.77
CA SER A 146 10.36 -34.35 20.00
C SER A 146 11.25 -35.58 19.98
N ASP A 147 12.53 -35.37 19.71
CA ASP A 147 13.53 -36.41 19.80
C ASP A 147 13.90 -36.70 21.26
N VAL A 148 14.37 -37.92 21.49
CA VAL A 148 14.99 -38.36 22.74
C VAL A 148 16.44 -38.71 22.47
N GLU A 149 17.33 -38.37 23.38
CA GLU A 149 18.78 -38.59 23.23
C GLU A 149 19.20 -39.85 24.00
N THR A 150 19.93 -40.75 23.35
CA THR A 150 20.51 -41.93 24.01
C THR A 150 21.77 -41.54 24.80
N PRO A 151 22.22 -42.38 25.75
CA PRO A 151 23.49 -42.16 26.46
C PRO A 151 24.70 -42.00 25.53
N ASP A 152 24.65 -42.58 24.33
CA ASP A 152 25.68 -42.49 23.29
C ASP A 152 25.58 -41.20 22.44
N GLY A 153 24.67 -40.27 22.78
CA GLY A 153 24.47 -39.00 22.08
C GLY A 153 23.64 -39.11 20.80
N LYS A 154 22.97 -40.24 20.56
CA LYS A 154 22.14 -40.44 19.36
C LYS A 154 20.72 -39.93 19.61
N LYS A 155 20.23 -39.07 18.72
CA LYS A 155 18.82 -38.62 18.71
C LYS A 155 17.92 -39.65 18.04
N LEU A 156 16.86 -40.06 18.72
CA LEU A 156 15.84 -41.00 18.25
C LEU A 156 14.45 -40.35 18.32
N LEU A 157 13.52 -40.79 17.47
CA LEU A 157 12.14 -40.31 17.47
C LEU A 157 11.15 -41.48 17.54
N PRO A 158 11.11 -42.24 18.66
CA PRO A 158 10.29 -43.46 18.76
C PRO A 158 8.81 -43.22 18.47
N ALA A 159 8.26 -42.11 18.96
CA ALA A 159 6.86 -41.76 18.74
C ALA A 159 6.52 -41.48 17.26
N ARG A 160 7.45 -40.89 16.50
CA ARG A 160 7.26 -40.68 15.05
C ARG A 160 7.41 -41.98 14.30
N ASP A 161 8.40 -42.78 14.69
CA ASP A 161 8.73 -44.03 14.01
C ASP A 161 7.66 -45.11 14.26
N SER A 162 6.91 -45.02 15.37
CA SER A 162 5.69 -45.82 15.62
C SER A 162 4.44 -45.30 14.91
N GLY A 163 4.54 -44.15 14.22
CA GLY A 163 3.49 -43.61 13.38
C GLY A 163 2.59 -42.55 14.03
N LEU A 164 2.84 -42.14 15.28
CA LEU A 164 2.10 -41.00 15.86
C LEU A 164 2.38 -39.71 15.09
N LYS A 165 1.39 -38.82 15.06
CA LYS A 165 1.45 -37.51 14.41
C LYS A 165 0.75 -36.44 15.25
N PRO A 166 1.16 -35.17 15.11
CA PRO A 166 0.38 -34.06 15.65
C PRO A 166 -1.07 -34.10 15.13
N GLY A 167 -2.02 -33.97 16.04
CA GLY A 167 -3.45 -34.12 15.79
C GLY A 167 -4.04 -35.44 16.27
N ASP A 168 -3.21 -36.45 16.58
CA ASP A 168 -3.68 -37.72 17.14
C ASP A 168 -4.18 -37.54 18.58
N LEU A 169 -5.13 -38.39 19.00
CA LEU A 169 -5.60 -38.49 20.37
C LEU A 169 -5.18 -39.83 20.97
N ILE A 170 -4.36 -39.79 22.01
CA ILE A 170 -3.99 -40.98 22.78
C ILE A 170 -5.08 -41.18 23.83
N VAL A 171 -5.85 -42.26 23.68
CA VAL A 171 -6.96 -42.62 24.60
C VAL A 171 -6.57 -43.73 25.56
N GLU A 172 -5.61 -44.57 25.18
CA GLU A 172 -5.26 -45.81 25.89
C GLU A 172 -3.81 -46.22 25.62
N VAL A 173 -3.11 -46.73 26.64
CA VAL A 173 -1.75 -47.27 26.55
C VAL A 173 -1.70 -48.60 27.29
N ASN A 174 -1.20 -49.67 26.66
CA ASN A 174 -1.11 -51.01 27.27
C ASN A 174 -2.42 -51.49 27.92
N ASN A 175 -3.55 -51.23 27.27
CA ASN A 175 -4.90 -51.51 27.74
C ASN A 175 -5.41 -50.69 28.94
N ASN A 176 -4.70 -49.61 29.31
CA ASN A 176 -5.08 -48.69 30.37
C ASN A 176 -5.52 -47.34 29.78
N ARG A 177 -6.74 -46.91 30.09
CA ARG A 177 -7.24 -45.59 29.65
C ARG A 177 -6.40 -44.48 30.27
N VAL A 178 -6.05 -43.47 29.46
CA VAL A 178 -5.28 -42.30 29.90
C VAL A 178 -6.09 -41.02 29.66
N ASP A 179 -6.39 -40.29 30.72
CA ASP A 179 -7.20 -39.06 30.64
C ASP A 179 -6.34 -37.80 30.94
N THR A 180 -5.17 -37.97 31.56
CA THR A 180 -4.25 -36.88 31.89
C THR A 180 -2.83 -37.15 31.41
N ALA A 181 -2.04 -36.08 31.21
CA ALA A 181 -0.63 -36.21 30.87
C ALA A 181 0.17 -37.01 31.92
N TYR A 182 -0.24 -36.95 33.19
CA TYR A 182 0.37 -37.73 34.26
C TYR A 182 0.14 -39.24 34.08
N ASP A 183 -1.06 -39.65 33.65
CA ASP A 183 -1.35 -41.07 33.39
C ASP A 183 -0.46 -41.61 32.27
N LEU A 184 -0.29 -40.84 31.21
CA LEU A 184 0.61 -41.19 30.10
C LEU A 184 2.07 -41.28 30.54
N ILE A 185 2.57 -40.32 31.33
CA ILE A 185 3.94 -40.36 31.88
C ILE A 185 4.13 -41.63 32.71
N ASN A 186 3.19 -41.93 33.61
CA ASN A 186 3.27 -43.11 34.45
C ASN A 186 3.31 -44.42 33.65
N GLU A 187 2.49 -44.54 32.59
CA GLU A 187 2.51 -45.72 31.71
C GLU A 187 3.82 -45.84 30.91
N VAL A 188 4.37 -44.71 30.46
CA VAL A 188 5.68 -44.69 29.78
C VAL A 188 6.80 -45.10 30.74
N GLU A 189 6.82 -44.59 31.98
CA GLU A 189 7.83 -44.96 32.99
C GLU A 189 7.79 -46.45 33.34
N LYS A 190 6.58 -47.04 33.46
CA LYS A 190 6.42 -48.50 33.70
C LYS A 190 7.02 -49.36 32.60
N SER A 191 7.09 -48.86 31.36
CA SER A 191 7.67 -49.60 30.24
C SER A 191 9.19 -49.79 30.37
N MET A 192 9.88 -49.00 31.22
CA MET A 192 11.33 -49.02 31.42
C MET A 192 12.15 -48.93 30.11
N GLY A 193 11.57 -48.42 29.03
CA GLY A 193 12.22 -48.38 27.71
C GLY A 193 12.32 -49.75 27.02
N GLY A 194 11.51 -50.73 27.42
CA GLY A 194 11.45 -52.05 26.81
C GLY A 194 11.01 -51.99 25.33
N THR A 195 11.69 -52.75 24.48
CA THR A 195 11.32 -52.91 23.06
C THR A 195 10.27 -54.01 22.92
N TYR A 196 9.14 -53.72 22.27
CA TYR A 196 8.27 -54.77 21.71
C TYR A 196 8.98 -55.36 20.48
N GLY A 197 9.26 -56.67 20.54
CA GLY A 197 9.81 -57.44 19.42
C GLY A 197 8.74 -57.93 18.47
#